data_AF-A0A9E5GMV3-F1
#
_entry.id   AF-A0A9E5GMV3-F1
#
_cell.length_a   1.000
_cell.length_b   1.000
_cell.length_c   1.000
_cell.angle_alpha   90.00
_cell.angle_beta   90.00
_cell.angle_gamma   90.00
#
_symmetry.space_group_name_H-M   'P 1'
#
loop_
_entity.id
_entity.type
_entity.pdbx_description
1 polymer ?
#
loop_
_entity_poly.entity_id
_entity_poly.type
_entity_poly.pdbx_seq_one_letter_code
_entity_poly.pdbx_strand_id
1 'polypeptide(L)' 'MAAIKNAIKELNIPKHKIVVVTGIGCSSKMSQYIESYGVETLHGRSLPFAVGIKLANPDLTVIAYGGDGDGYGI' A
#
# COMPACT_ATOMS: atom_id res chain seq x y z
N MET A 1 -11.90 -3.71 -1.33
CA MET A 1 -11.23 -3.97 -0.03
C MET A 1 -11.15 -5.46 0.32
N ALA A 2 -12.23 -6.24 0.19
CA ALA A 2 -12.24 -7.67 0.56
C ALA A 2 -11.20 -8.52 -0.19
N ALA A 3 -11.01 -8.31 -1.50
CA ALA A 3 -10.08 -9.09 -2.31
C ALA A 3 -8.63 -9.05 -1.80
N ILE A 4 -8.10 -7.87 -1.46
CA ILE A 4 -6.72 -7.73 -0.96
C ILE A 4 -6.56 -8.41 0.41
N LYS A 5 -7.55 -8.27 1.30
CA LYS A 5 -7.53 -8.96 2.60
C LYS A 5 -7.53 -10.48 2.45
N ASN A 6 -8.35 -11.00 1.54
CA ASN A 6 -8.41 -12.43 1.27
C ASN A 6 -7.10 -12.94 0.66
N ALA A 7 -6.52 -12.23 -0.31
CA ALA A 7 -5.24 -12.59 -0.91
C ALA A 7 -4.11 -12.63 0.13
N ILE A 8 -4.01 -11.63 1.01
CA ILE A 8 -3.03 -11.62 2.11
C ILE A 8 -3.19 -12.85 3.01
N LYS A 9 -4.45 -13.20 3.34
CA LYS A 9 -4.77 -14.36 4.18
C LYS A 9 -4.43 -15.68 3.50
N GLU A 10 -4.81 -15.86 2.24
CA GLU A 10 -4.54 -17.07 1.45
C GLU A 10 -3.03 -17.31 1.27
N LEU A 11 -2.26 -16.23 1.08
CA LEU A 11 -0.80 -16.28 0.97
C LEU A 11 -0.08 -16.38 2.33
N ASN A 12 -0.82 -16.37 3.45
CA ASN A 12 -0.30 -16.41 4.82
C ASN A 12 0.83 -15.40 5.08
N ILE A 13 0.71 -14.19 4.54
CA ILE A 13 1.74 -13.17 4.71
C ILE A 13 1.65 -12.59 6.13
N PRO A 14 2.73 -12.65 6.95
CA PRO A 14 2.71 -12.08 8.29
C PRO A 14 2.46 -10.57 8.26
N LYS A 15 1.60 -10.07 9.15
CA LYS A 15 1.22 -8.64 9.21
C LYS A 15 2.43 -7.70 9.26
N HIS A 16 3.47 -8.07 10.01
CA HIS A 16 4.71 -7.29 10.17
C HIS A 16 5.62 -7.32 8.93
N LYS A 17 5.31 -8.12 7.91
CA LYS A 17 6.00 -8.15 6.62
C LYS A 17 5.25 -7.34 5.55
N ILE A 18 4.12 -6.71 5.89
CA ILE A 18 3.28 -5.98 4.94
C ILE A 18 3.41 -4.48 5.18
N VAL A 19 3.57 -3.73 4.09
CA VAL A 19 3.47 -2.27 4.10
C VAL A 19 2.48 -1.84 3.02
N VAL A 20 1.42 -1.14 3.42
CA VAL A 20 0.44 -0.55 2.50
C VAL A 20 0.74 0.93 2.34
N VAL A 21 1.03 1.35 1.11
CA VAL A 21 1.38 2.73 0.76
C VAL A 21 0.25 3.35 -0.06
N THR A 22 -0.29 4.47 0.40
CA THR A 22 -1.40 5.17 -0.26
C THR A 22 -1.05 6.61 -0.61
N GLY A 23 -1.69 7.14 -1.65
CA GLY A 23 -1.61 8.57 -2.00
C GLY A 23 -2.71 9.37 -1.32
N ILE A 24 -3.38 10.29 -2.01
CA ILE A 24 -4.49 11.11 -1.48
C ILE A 24 -5.78 10.88 -2.28
N GLY A 25 -6.91 10.71 -1.57
CA GLY A 25 -8.24 10.51 -2.14
C GLY A 25 -9.11 9.54 -1.33
N CYS A 26 -10.34 9.28 -1.81
CA CYS A 26 -11.26 8.32 -1.17
C CYS A 26 -10.66 6.90 -1.05
N SER A 27 -9.80 6.53 -2.01
CA SER A 27 -9.07 5.27 -2.02
C SER A 27 -7.97 5.19 -0.95
N SER A 28 -7.46 6.32 -0.44
CA SER A 28 -6.29 6.35 0.45
C SER A 28 -6.50 5.76 1.84
N LYS A 29 -7.76 5.58 2.25
CA LYS A 29 -8.12 4.94 3.52
C LYS A 29 -7.75 3.46 3.58
N MET A 30 -7.28 2.86 2.48
CA MET A 30 -6.89 1.45 2.41
C MET A 30 -5.83 1.07 3.45
N SER A 31 -4.88 1.96 3.73
CA SER A 31 -3.85 1.76 4.77
C SER A 31 -4.45 1.60 6.17
N GLN A 32 -5.64 2.17 6.42
CA GLN A 32 -6.36 2.07 7.70
C GLN A 32 -7.20 0.79 7.79
N TYR A 33 -7.48 0.12 6.67
CA TYR A 33 -8.34 -1.06 6.64
C TYR A 33 -7.57 -2.37 6.69
N ILE A 34 -6.26 -2.37 6.43
CA ILE A 34 -5.40 -3.55 6.51
C ILE A 34 -4.54 -3.46 7.76
N GLU A 35 -4.60 -4.49 8.60
CA GLU A 35 -3.77 -4.57 9.80
C GLU A 35 -2.32 -4.90 9.44
N SER A 36 -1.54 -3.86 9.21
CA SER A 36 -0.14 -3.90 8.76
C SER A 36 0.53 -2.55 9.02
N TYR A 37 1.77 -2.36 8.60
CA TYR A 37 2.32 -1.01 8.50
C TYR A 37 1.62 -0.24 7.38
N GLY A 38 1.21 0.99 7.66
CA GLY A 38 0.51 1.85 6.70
C GLY A 38 1.23 3.18 6.54
N VAL A 39 1.34 3.66 5.30
CA VAL A 39 1.93 4.97 4.99
C VAL A 39 0.99 5.72 4.04
N GLU A 40 0.38 6.79 4.53
CA GLU A 40 -0.31 7.76 3.68
C GLU A 40 0.69 8.82 3.25
N THR A 41 0.93 8.90 1.93
CA THR A 41 1.97 9.73 1.33
C THR A 41 1.37 11.01 0.74
N LEU A 42 2.10 11.68 -0.15
CA LEU A 42 1.59 12.82 -0.90
C LEU A 42 0.78 12.36 -2.11
N HIS A 43 -0.09 13.24 -2.60
CA HIS A 43 -0.92 12.98 -3.78
C HIS A 43 -0.03 12.61 -4.97
N GLY A 44 -0.31 11.44 -5.58
CA GLY A 44 0.44 10.85 -6.70
C GLY A 44 1.90 10.50 -6.40
N ARG A 45 2.25 10.30 -5.12
CA ARG A 45 3.60 9.88 -4.70
C ARG A 45 3.65 8.53 -3.98
N SER A 46 2.58 7.74 -4.08
CA SER A 46 2.51 6.40 -3.50
C SER A 46 3.57 5.45 -4.08
N LEU A 47 3.74 5.42 -5.41
CA LEU A 47 4.72 4.56 -6.09
C LEU A 47 6.19 4.89 -5.75
N PRO A 48 6.68 6.15 -5.83
CA PRO A 48 8.08 6.43 -5.49
C PRO A 48 8.39 6.10 -4.02
N PHE A 49 7.47 6.34 -3.10
CA PHE A 49 7.61 5.89 -1.71
C PHE A 49 7.67 4.36 -1.61
N ALA A 50 6.74 3.65 -2.25
CA ALA A 50 6.71 2.19 -2.24
C ALA A 50 8.01 1.58 -2.81
N VAL A 51 8.56 2.16 -3.88
CA VAL A 51 9.85 1.75 -4.46
C VAL A 51 10.97 1.94 -3.43
N GLY A 52 11.05 3.10 -2.78
CA GLY A 52 12.06 3.36 -1.75
C GLY A 52 12.00 2.35 -0.60
N ILE A 53 10.79 2.03 -0.11
CA ILE A 53 10.59 1.03 0.94
C ILE A 53 11.06 -0.35 0.47
N LYS A 54 10.68 -0.76 -0.75
CA LYS A 54 11.04 -2.08 -1.29
C LYS A 54 12.55 -2.21 -1.54
N LEU A 55 13.20 -1.15 -1.97
CA LEU A 55 14.66 -1.11 -2.15
C LEU A 55 15.40 -1.16 -0.80
N ALA A 56 14.89 -0.45 0.21
CA ALA A 56 15.49 -0.43 1.54
C ALA A 56 15.33 -1.77 2.28
N ASN A 57 14.19 -2.45 2.10
CA ASN A 57 13.95 -3.76 2.69
C ASN A 57 13.22 -4.69 1.69
N PRO A 58 13.98 -5.49 0.92
CA PRO A 58 13.44 -6.41 -0.07
C PRO A 58 12.58 -7.54 0.51
N ASP A 59 12.63 -7.82 1.81
CA ASP A 59 11.82 -8.88 2.43
C ASP A 59 10.37 -8.44 2.70
N LEU A 60 10.07 -7.15 2.59
CA LEU A 60 8.72 -6.64 2.80
C LEU A 60 7.86 -6.86 1.56
N THR A 61 6.61 -7.24 1.80
CA THR A 61 5.53 -7.15 0.81
C THR A 61 4.99 -5.73 0.83
N VAL A 62 5.33 -4.96 -0.21
CA VAL A 62 4.90 -3.57 -0.34
C VAL A 62 3.74 -3.51 -1.32
N ILE A 63 2.62 -2.93 -0.89
CA ILE A 63 1.39 -2.79 -1.68
C ILE A 63 1.13 -1.30 -1.87
N ALA A 64 1.32 -0.80 -3.10
CA ALA A 64 0.89 0.54 -3.46
C ALA A 64 -0.60 0.53 -3.85
N TYR A 65 -1.39 1.44 -3.27
CA TYR A 65 -2.82 1.53 -3.53
C TYR A 65 -3.24 3.00 -3.68
N GLY A 66 -3.88 3.35 -4.78
CA GLY A 66 -4.30 4.71 -5.10
C GLY A 66 -5.52 4.72 -6.01
N GLY A 67 -6.11 5.91 -6.16
CA GLY A 67 -7.14 6.14 -7.18
C GLY A 67 -6.50 6.33 -8.55
N ASP A 68 -7.32 6.35 -9.59
CA ASP A 68 -6.93 6.69 -10.95
C ASP A 68 -6.37 8.11 -11.05
N GLY A 69 -7.02 9.11 -10.44
CA GLY A 69 -6.53 10.48 -10.42
C GLY A 69 -5.20 10.64 -9.67
N ASP A 70 -5.02 9.88 -8.58
CA ASP A 70 -3.75 9.85 -7.82
C ASP A 70 -2.63 9.18 -8.62
N GLY A 71 -2.90 8.06 -9.29
CA GLY A 71 -1.87 7.29 -9.99
C GLY A 71 -1.54 7.76 -11.42
N TYR A 72 -2.50 8.35 -12.12
CA TYR A 72 -2.38 8.70 -13.54
C TYR A 72 -2.65 10.17 -13.85
N GLY A 73 -3.12 10.97 -12.88
CA GLY A 73 -3.47 12.37 -13.09
C GLY A 73 -2.36 13.36 -12.79
N ILE A 74 -1.67 13.21 -11.66
CA ILE A 74 -0.75 14.21 -11.06
C ILE A 74 0.73 13.80 -11.04
#